data_AF-A0A9Q1JE21-F1
#
_entry.id   AF-A0A9Q1JE21-F1
#
_cell.length_a   1.000
_cell.length_b   1.000
_cell.length_c   1.000
_cell.angle_alpha   90.00
_cell.angle_beta   90.00
_cell.angle_gamma   90.00
#
_symmetry.space_group_name_H-M   'P 1'
#
loop_
_entity.id
_entity.type
_entity.pdbx_description
1 polymer ?
#
loop_
_entity_poly.entity_id
_entity_poly.type
_entity_poly.pdbx_seq_one_letter_code
_entity_poly.pdbx_strand_id
1 'polypeptide(L)'
;MKGLSYRGNRICFGRYALQALEPAWITPRQIEAGRRAMTRNARRGGKIWVRIFPDKPLTIKSAETRMGSGKGSSHYWVAVVKPDNSGARKLMCIRIIGVSNRRYARIGDVIVAVVKKAKPSKHLERSEVIRAVIVRTCKELKRDNGLIIRYDDNAAVIIDEKGNPKGTRVFGAIARELKQNFTKILSLAPEVL
;
A
#
# COMPACT_ATOMS: atom_id res chain seq x y z
N MET A 1 -4.02 -2.82 -4.69
CA MET A 1 -4.38 -1.38 -4.88
C MET A 1 -3.54 -0.52 -3.94
N LYS A 2 -2.70 0.39 -4.45
CA LYS A 2 -1.72 1.16 -3.63
C LYS A 2 -2.12 2.64 -3.47
N GLY A 3 -1.70 3.27 -2.38
CA GLY A 3 -1.80 4.73 -2.14
C GLY A 3 -2.77 5.15 -1.02
N LEU A 4 -2.53 6.32 -0.43
CA LEU A 4 -3.38 6.89 0.62
C LEU A 4 -4.68 7.45 0.04
N SER A 5 -5.81 7.19 0.69
CA SER A 5 -7.01 7.99 0.41
C SER A 5 -6.86 9.35 1.09
N TYR A 6 -6.68 10.40 0.28
CA TYR A 6 -6.64 11.79 0.76
C TYR A 6 -8.05 12.36 1.01
N ARG A 7 -9.10 11.67 0.55
CA ARG A 7 -10.52 12.08 0.63
C ARG A 7 -11.36 10.95 1.24
N GLY A 8 -12.49 11.30 1.87
CA GLY A 8 -13.42 10.31 2.44
C GLY A 8 -12.90 9.55 3.67
N ASN A 9 -11.90 10.10 4.37
CA ASN A 9 -11.29 9.52 5.58
C ASN A 9 -11.75 10.17 6.89
N ARG A 10 -12.69 11.11 6.81
CA ARG A 10 -13.34 11.78 7.95
C ARG A 10 -14.84 11.57 7.83
N ILE A 11 -15.52 11.53 8.98
CA ILE A 11 -16.97 11.46 9.03
C ILE A 11 -17.51 12.81 8.52
N CYS A 12 -18.19 12.80 7.37
CA CYS A 12 -18.80 14.01 6.80
C CYS A 12 -20.12 14.36 7.50
N PHE A 13 -20.89 13.35 7.91
CA PHE A 13 -22.23 13.51 8.46
C PHE A 13 -22.46 12.49 9.58
N GLY A 14 -23.23 12.89 10.60
CA GLY A 14 -23.57 12.03 11.73
C GLY A 14 -22.43 11.81 12.72
N ARG A 15 -22.63 10.84 13.63
CA ARG A 15 -21.66 10.47 14.68
C ARG A 15 -20.79 9.26 14.33
N TYR A 16 -21.25 8.40 13.44
CA TYR A 16 -20.61 7.11 13.15
C TYR A 16 -20.50 6.89 11.63
N ALA A 17 -19.47 6.15 11.21
CA ALA A 17 -19.26 5.77 9.82
C ALA A 17 -18.72 4.34 9.73
N LEU A 18 -18.96 3.67 8.61
CA LEU A 18 -18.39 2.37 8.31
C LEU A 18 -16.97 2.54 7.75
N GLN A 19 -16.01 1.83 8.35
CA GLN A 19 -14.63 1.80 7.89
C GLN A 19 -14.32 0.45 7.24
N ALA A 20 -13.71 0.49 6.07
CA ALA A 20 -13.17 -0.72 5.46
C ALA A 20 -11.85 -1.13 6.15
N LEU A 21 -11.74 -2.41 6.48
CA LEU A 21 -10.56 -2.99 7.12
C LEU A 21 -9.48 -3.37 6.09
N GLU A 22 -9.89 -3.68 4.86
CA GLU A 22 -9.04 -4.22 3.80
C GLU A 22 -9.22 -3.45 2.48
N PRO A 23 -8.24 -3.50 1.55
CA PRO A 23 -8.36 -2.88 0.24
C PRO A 23 -9.39 -3.65 -0.57
N ALA A 24 -10.44 -2.98 -1.03
CA ALA A 24 -11.52 -3.62 -1.76
C ALA A 24 -12.06 -2.72 -2.88
N TRP A 25 -12.61 -3.37 -3.91
CA TRP A 25 -13.47 -2.73 -4.90
C TRP A 25 -14.91 -2.93 -4.47
N ILE A 26 -15.57 -1.85 -4.09
CA ILE A 26 -16.95 -1.90 -3.63
C ILE A 26 -17.88 -1.65 -4.81
N THR A 27 -18.76 -2.61 -5.08
CA THR A 27 -19.77 -2.53 -6.14
C THR A 27 -21.02 -1.78 -5.69
N PRO A 28 -21.83 -1.23 -6.63
CA PRO A 28 -23.14 -0.64 -6.32
C PRO A 28 -24.04 -1.58 -5.53
N ARG A 29 -23.99 -2.89 -5.83
CA ARG A 29 -24.76 -3.93 -5.11
C ARG A 29 -24.35 -4.03 -3.65
N GLN A 30 -23.05 -3.98 -3.36
CA GLN A 30 -22.55 -3.99 -1.98
C GLN A 30 -22.89 -2.71 -1.22
N ILE A 31 -22.86 -1.54 -1.89
CA ILE A 31 -23.29 -0.27 -1.29
C ILE A 31 -24.77 -0.35 -0.90
N GLU A 32 -25.62 -0.84 -1.79
CA GLU A 32 -27.06 -0.97 -1.54
C GLU A 32 -27.38 -2.04 -0.48
N ALA A 33 -26.66 -3.17 -0.50
CA ALA A 33 -26.76 -4.18 0.55
C ALA A 33 -26.39 -3.60 1.93
N GLY A 34 -25.31 -2.83 2.01
CA GLY A 34 -24.89 -2.15 3.24
C GLY A 34 -25.91 -1.12 3.72
N ARG A 35 -26.46 -0.31 2.80
CA ARG A 35 -27.53 0.65 3.12
C ARG A 35 -28.76 -0.05 3.68
N ARG A 36 -29.26 -1.11 3.01
CA ARG A 36 -30.41 -1.90 3.47
C ARG A 36 -30.16 -2.52 4.84
N ALA A 37 -28.97 -3.09 5.06
CA ALA A 37 -28.59 -3.65 6.35
C ALA A 37 -28.59 -2.59 7.46
N MET A 38 -28.05 -1.40 7.20
CA MET A 38 -28.10 -0.29 8.16
C MET A 38 -29.52 0.18 8.44
N THR A 39 -30.36 0.32 7.41
CA THR A 39 -31.77 0.74 7.58
C THR A 39 -32.58 -0.25 8.39
N ARG A 40 -32.37 -1.56 8.23
CA ARG A 40 -33.07 -2.59 9.03
C ARG A 40 -32.69 -2.54 10.51
N ASN A 41 -31.42 -2.25 10.82
CA ASN A 41 -30.90 -2.27 12.19
C ASN A 41 -31.01 -0.91 12.90
N ALA A 42 -31.12 0.19 12.16
CA ALA A 42 -31.38 1.50 12.73
C ALA A 42 -32.83 1.57 13.24
N ARG A 43 -33.00 1.69 14.56
CA ARG A 43 -34.32 1.95 15.17
C ARG A 43 -34.94 3.21 14.55
N ARG A 44 -36.27 3.25 14.43
CA ARG A 44 -37.04 4.36 13.80
C ARG A 44 -36.52 5.70 14.32
N GLY A 45 -35.86 6.48 13.45
CA GLY A 45 -35.29 7.80 13.77
C GLY A 45 -33.83 8.03 13.33
N GLY A 46 -33.08 6.96 12.99
CA GLY A 46 -31.70 7.11 12.49
C GLY A 46 -31.63 7.63 11.05
N LYS A 47 -30.97 8.77 10.82
CA LYS A 47 -30.65 9.27 9.47
C LYS A 47 -29.40 8.56 8.93
N ILE A 48 -29.47 8.03 7.72
CA ILE A 48 -28.38 7.31 7.06
C ILE A 48 -27.94 8.11 5.83
N TRP A 49 -26.62 8.30 5.67
CA TRP A 49 -26.03 8.98 4.53
C TRP A 49 -25.12 8.02 3.75
N VAL A 50 -25.30 7.95 2.44
CA VAL A 50 -24.40 7.21 1.53
C VAL A 50 -23.63 8.23 0.71
N ARG A 51 -22.29 8.23 0.85
CA ARG A 51 -21.39 9.17 0.16
C ARG A 51 -20.39 8.49 -0.76
N ILE A 52 -20.38 7.17 -0.77
CA ILE A 52 -19.54 6.37 -1.67
C ILE A 52 -20.22 6.30 -3.03
N PHE A 53 -19.50 6.70 -4.08
CA PHE A 53 -19.96 6.65 -5.46
C PHE A 53 -19.04 5.72 -6.27
N PRO A 54 -19.60 4.74 -6.99
CA PRO A 54 -18.83 3.87 -7.86
C PRO A 54 -18.53 4.61 -9.16
N ASP A 55 -17.39 5.29 -9.21
CA ASP A 55 -16.97 6.21 -10.27
C ASP A 55 -15.91 5.60 -11.20
N LYS A 56 -15.43 4.38 -10.90
CA LYS A 56 -14.43 3.70 -11.74
C LYS A 56 -15.07 2.58 -12.55
N PRO A 57 -14.98 2.60 -13.89
CA PRO A 57 -15.47 1.51 -14.71
C PRO A 57 -14.52 0.31 -14.61
N LEU A 58 -15.07 -0.87 -14.36
CA LEU A 58 -14.38 -2.14 -14.47
C LEU A 58 -14.64 -2.74 -15.85
N THR A 59 -13.57 -2.94 -16.62
CA THR A 59 -13.63 -3.57 -17.94
C THR A 59 -13.27 -5.04 -17.82
N ILE A 60 -14.07 -5.92 -18.43
CA ILE A 60 -13.82 -7.36 -18.47
C ILE A 60 -13.47 -7.76 -19.90
N LYS A 61 -12.47 -8.63 -20.04
CA LYS A 61 -12.04 -9.19 -21.33
C LYS A 61 -11.96 -10.70 -21.16
N SER A 62 -12.37 -11.46 -22.17
CA SER A 62 -12.21 -12.92 -22.16
C SER A 62 -10.72 -13.27 -22.21
N ALA A 63 -10.33 -14.30 -21.46
CA ALA A 63 -8.93 -14.72 -21.34
C ALA A 63 -8.29 -15.09 -22.69
N GLU A 64 -9.09 -15.51 -23.67
CA GLU A 64 -8.67 -15.94 -25.01
C GLU A 64 -8.21 -14.81 -25.93
N THR A 65 -8.48 -13.55 -25.57
CA THR A 65 -8.16 -12.43 -26.46
C THR A 65 -6.67 -12.05 -26.40
N ARG A 66 -6.03 -11.99 -27.57
CA ARG A 66 -4.62 -11.59 -27.71
C ARG A 66 -4.33 -10.24 -27.03
N MET A 67 -3.11 -10.13 -26.50
CA MET A 67 -2.59 -8.89 -25.93
C MET A 67 -2.48 -7.81 -27.03
N GLY A 68 -2.88 -6.57 -26.71
CA GLY A 68 -2.81 -5.43 -27.63
C GLY A 68 -4.15 -4.78 -28.01
N SER A 69 -5.29 -5.45 -27.83
CA SER A 69 -6.61 -4.97 -28.29
C SER A 69 -7.29 -3.89 -27.40
N GLY A 70 -6.54 -3.16 -26.57
CA GLY A 70 -7.11 -2.17 -25.64
C GLY A 70 -7.93 -2.79 -24.49
N LYS A 71 -8.61 -1.94 -23.70
CA LYS A 71 -9.50 -2.37 -22.60
C LYS A 71 -10.85 -2.83 -23.15
N GLY A 72 -11.37 -3.95 -22.64
CA GLY A 72 -12.67 -4.51 -23.05
C GLY A 72 -13.87 -3.63 -22.67
N SER A 73 -15.08 -4.12 -22.92
CA SER A 73 -16.33 -3.40 -22.59
C SER A 73 -16.44 -3.17 -21.07
N SER A 74 -16.98 -2.00 -20.70
CA SER A 74 -17.24 -1.66 -19.30
C SER A 74 -18.38 -2.52 -18.78
N HIS A 75 -18.11 -3.37 -17.80
CA HIS A 75 -19.08 -4.35 -17.32
C HIS A 75 -19.85 -3.86 -16.09
N TYR A 76 -19.17 -3.21 -15.14
CA TYR A 76 -19.81 -2.53 -14.00
C TYR A 76 -18.89 -1.48 -13.37
N TRP A 77 -19.46 -0.59 -12.58
CA TRP A 77 -18.73 0.47 -11.88
C TRP A 77 -18.35 0.03 -10.47
N VAL A 78 -17.20 0.49 -9.97
CA VAL A 78 -16.71 0.18 -8.63
C VAL A 78 -16.20 1.43 -7.93
N ALA A 79 -16.36 1.47 -6.62
CA ALA A 79 -15.71 2.42 -5.74
C ALA A 79 -14.43 1.80 -5.18
N VAL A 80 -13.34 2.56 -5.23
CA VAL A 80 -12.02 2.09 -4.84
C VAL A 80 -11.74 2.40 -3.37
N VAL A 81 -11.50 1.37 -2.56
CA VAL A 81 -11.16 1.52 -1.14
C VAL A 81 -9.73 1.09 -0.86
N LYS A 82 -8.98 1.97 -0.16
CA LYS A 82 -7.55 1.78 0.18
C LYS A 82 -7.36 1.96 1.70
N PRO A 83 -7.15 0.89 2.48
CA PRO A 83 -6.86 0.98 3.90
C PRO A 83 -5.38 1.32 4.15
N ASP A 84 -5.08 1.66 5.40
CA ASP A 84 -3.90 2.41 5.81
C ASP A 84 -3.25 1.78 7.05
N ASN A 85 -2.24 0.90 6.84
CA ASN A 85 -1.85 -0.07 7.87
C ASN A 85 -0.33 -0.20 8.17
N SER A 86 0.55 0.78 7.90
CA SER A 86 2.00 0.56 8.19
C SER A 86 2.60 1.30 9.39
N GLY A 87 2.09 2.47 9.80
CA GLY A 87 2.97 3.38 10.57
C GLY A 87 4.15 3.84 9.69
N ALA A 88 4.65 5.05 9.91
CA ALA A 88 5.55 5.75 8.97
C ALA A 88 5.09 5.76 7.49
N ARG A 89 4.28 6.76 7.11
CA ARG A 89 3.79 6.97 5.73
C ARG A 89 4.83 7.61 4.80
N LYS A 90 5.84 8.30 5.35
CA LYS A 90 6.88 8.96 4.54
C LYS A 90 8.19 9.03 5.30
N LEU A 91 9.26 8.56 4.66
CA LEU A 91 10.62 8.63 5.16
C LEU A 91 11.40 9.69 4.39
N MET A 92 12.29 10.40 5.08
CA MET A 92 13.32 11.23 4.47
C MET A 92 14.66 10.54 4.67
N CYS A 93 15.28 10.06 3.59
CA CYS A 93 16.62 9.50 3.64
C CYS A 93 17.64 10.58 4.01
N ILE A 94 18.53 10.26 4.95
CA ILE A 94 19.66 11.12 5.33
C ILE A 94 20.95 10.58 4.72
N ARG A 95 21.19 9.27 4.89
CA ARG A 95 22.47 8.64 4.55
C ARG A 95 22.30 7.14 4.27
N ILE A 96 23.16 6.61 3.42
CA ILE A 96 23.30 5.16 3.16
C ILE A 96 24.36 4.60 4.13
N ILE A 97 24.05 3.50 4.80
CA ILE A 97 24.96 2.83 5.73
C ILE A 97 25.89 1.89 4.97
N GLY A 98 27.15 1.80 5.42
CA GLY A 98 28.11 0.79 4.96
C GLY A 98 28.87 1.15 3.68
N VAL A 99 28.67 2.35 3.12
CA VAL A 99 29.36 2.78 1.90
C VAL A 99 29.81 4.24 2.02
N SER A 100 31.09 4.51 1.76
CA SER A 100 31.61 5.89 1.67
C SER A 100 31.27 6.50 0.30
N ASN A 101 30.86 7.78 0.28
CA ASN A 101 30.68 8.60 -0.93
C ASN A 101 29.62 8.17 -1.98
N ARG A 102 28.72 7.24 -1.66
CA ARG A 102 27.66 6.85 -2.59
C ARG A 102 26.45 7.79 -2.49
N ARG A 103 26.13 8.47 -3.60
CA ARG A 103 24.98 9.41 -3.69
C ARG A 103 23.62 8.73 -3.85
N TYR A 104 23.58 7.50 -4.38
CA TYR A 104 22.34 6.81 -4.73
C TYR A 104 22.25 5.41 -4.13
N ALA A 105 21.14 5.16 -3.43
CA ALA A 105 20.81 3.87 -2.87
C ALA A 105 20.08 2.98 -3.89
N ARG A 106 20.25 1.67 -3.78
CA ARG A 106 19.63 0.61 -4.58
C ARG A 106 18.85 -0.33 -3.65
N ILE A 107 18.09 -1.24 -4.24
CA ILE A 107 17.41 -2.31 -3.51
C ILE A 107 18.43 -3.10 -2.71
N GLY A 108 18.12 -3.37 -1.44
CA GLY A 108 19.02 -4.05 -0.49
C GLY A 108 19.92 -3.13 0.33
N ASP A 109 20.11 -1.86 -0.07
CA ASP A 109 20.90 -0.92 0.72
C ASP A 109 20.14 -0.52 1.99
N VAL A 110 20.87 -0.41 3.11
CA VAL A 110 20.35 0.10 4.38
C VAL A 110 20.57 1.61 4.44
N ILE A 111 19.53 2.35 4.79
CA ILE A 111 19.54 3.80 4.93
C ILE A 111 19.19 4.23 6.36
N VAL A 112 19.77 5.34 6.79
CA VAL A 112 19.28 6.14 7.92
C VAL A 112 18.27 7.13 7.38
N ALA A 113 17.07 7.16 7.98
CA ALA A 113 15.99 8.03 7.55
C ALA A 113 15.24 8.64 8.72
N VAL A 114 14.65 9.82 8.52
CA VAL A 114 13.74 10.47 9.48
C VAL A 114 12.30 10.18 9.09
N VAL A 115 11.48 9.81 10.08
CA VAL A 115 10.04 9.64 9.89
C VAL A 115 9.38 11.01 9.74
N LYS A 116 8.97 11.38 8.52
CA LYS A 116 8.30 12.68 8.28
C LYS A 116 6.80 12.64 8.56
N LYS A 117 6.18 11.48 8.36
CA LYS A 117 4.75 11.25 8.64
C LYS A 117 4.62 9.87 9.26
N ALA A 118 4.05 9.76 10.45
CA ALA A 118 3.74 8.50 11.13
C ALA A 118 2.25 8.41 11.44
N LYS A 119 1.75 7.19 11.67
CA LYS A 119 0.49 6.96 12.38
C LYS A 119 0.85 6.97 13.87
N PRO A 120 0.11 7.67 14.75
CA PRO A 120 0.40 7.66 16.19
C PRO A 120 0.35 6.21 16.70
N SER A 121 1.49 5.67 17.09
CA SER A 121 1.65 4.31 17.58
C SER A 121 2.82 4.29 18.55
N LYS A 122 2.75 3.48 19.61
CA LYS A 122 3.81 3.40 20.64
C LYS A 122 5.20 3.08 20.08
N HIS A 123 5.31 2.56 18.87
CA HIS A 123 6.56 2.05 18.30
C HIS A 123 7.24 2.99 17.29
N LEU A 124 6.56 4.04 16.81
CA LEU A 124 7.06 4.91 15.74
C LEU A 124 6.54 6.33 15.91
N GLU A 125 7.44 7.27 16.17
CA GLU A 125 7.10 8.68 16.35
C GLU A 125 7.50 9.54 15.14
N ARG A 126 6.83 10.68 14.98
CA ARG A 126 7.24 11.67 13.97
C ARG A 126 8.59 12.25 14.37
N SER A 127 9.44 12.49 13.37
CA SER A 127 10.82 13.00 13.52
C SER A 127 11.81 12.03 14.18
N GLU A 128 11.40 10.79 14.48
CA GLU A 128 12.31 9.74 14.91
C GLU A 128 13.31 9.39 13.78
N VAL A 129 14.57 9.21 14.15
CA VAL A 129 15.63 8.73 13.25
C VAL A 129 15.65 7.20 13.32
N ILE A 130 15.48 6.56 12.18
CA ILE A 130 15.34 5.11 12.07
C ILE A 130 16.25 4.54 10.98
N ARG A 131 16.48 3.22 11.05
CA ARG A 131 17.11 2.44 9.98
C ARG A 131 16.03 1.79 9.12
N ALA A 132 16.24 1.79 7.81
CA ALA A 132 15.34 1.12 6.87
C ALA A 132 16.13 0.49 5.72
N VAL A 133 15.65 -0.63 5.20
CA VAL A 133 16.19 -1.26 3.99
C VAL A 133 15.32 -0.90 2.79
N ILE A 134 15.94 -0.56 1.66
CA ILE A 134 15.21 -0.28 0.43
C ILE A 134 14.74 -1.60 -0.20
N VAL A 135 13.43 -1.71 -0.43
CA VAL A 135 12.82 -2.93 -0.97
C VAL A 135 12.27 -2.77 -2.39
N ARG A 136 11.99 -1.54 -2.81
CA ARG A 136 11.56 -1.22 -4.18
C ARG A 136 12.13 0.11 -4.63
N THR A 137 12.46 0.18 -5.91
CA THR A 137 12.89 1.41 -6.57
C THR A 137 12.18 1.61 -7.91
N CYS A 138 11.83 2.86 -8.22
CA CYS A 138 11.39 3.25 -9.56
C CYS A 138 12.52 3.21 -10.58
N LYS A 139 13.78 3.23 -10.11
CA LYS A 139 14.94 3.03 -10.97
C LYS A 139 15.07 1.54 -11.29
N GLU A 140 15.30 1.27 -12.57
CA GLU A 140 15.52 -0.06 -13.12
C GLU A 140 16.67 -0.80 -12.43
N LEU A 141 16.38 -2.02 -12.01
CA LEU A 141 17.34 -3.01 -11.57
C LEU A 141 17.57 -3.99 -12.72
N LYS A 142 18.81 -4.08 -13.19
CA LYS A 142 19.22 -5.07 -14.19
C LYS A 142 19.73 -6.31 -13.47
N ARG A 143 19.19 -7.47 -13.83
CA ARG A 143 19.64 -8.78 -13.36
C ARG A 143 20.69 -9.35 -14.31
N ASP A 144 21.48 -10.28 -13.79
CA ASP A 144 22.54 -10.96 -14.53
C ASP A 144 22.00 -11.78 -15.71
N ASN A 145 20.74 -12.24 -15.61
CA ASN A 145 20.04 -12.95 -16.68
C ASN A 145 19.42 -12.01 -17.75
N GLY A 146 19.72 -10.71 -17.71
CA GLY A 146 19.22 -9.72 -18.65
C GLY A 146 17.82 -9.16 -18.34
N LEU A 147 17.11 -9.70 -17.35
CA LEU A 147 15.80 -9.15 -16.95
C LEU A 147 15.97 -7.78 -16.28
N ILE A 148 15.06 -6.86 -16.62
CA ILE A 148 15.01 -5.52 -16.02
C ILE A 148 13.75 -5.41 -15.18
N ILE A 149 13.92 -5.11 -13.90
CA ILE A 149 12.82 -4.88 -12.97
C ILE A 149 12.70 -3.40 -12.66
N ARG A 150 11.48 -2.89 -12.76
CA ARG A 150 11.14 -1.52 -12.38
C ARG A 150 9.84 -1.54 -11.59
N TYR A 151 9.85 -0.90 -10.43
CA TYR A 151 8.66 -0.75 -9.61
C TYR A 151 7.96 0.58 -9.87
N ASP A 152 6.66 0.64 -9.58
CA ASP A 152 5.89 1.89 -9.66
C ASP A 152 6.30 2.89 -8.57
N ASP A 153 6.76 2.40 -7.41
CA ASP A 153 7.03 3.17 -6.21
C ASP A 153 8.41 2.87 -5.59
N ASN A 154 9.00 3.87 -4.94
CA ASN A 154 10.13 3.68 -4.03
C ASN A 154 9.61 3.32 -2.64
N ALA A 155 10.07 2.20 -2.09
CA ALA A 155 9.63 1.75 -0.77
C ALA A 155 10.80 1.20 0.05
N ALA A 156 10.69 1.35 1.37
CA ALA A 156 11.65 0.84 2.33
C ALA A 156 10.94 0.23 3.54
N VAL A 157 11.56 -0.78 4.15
CA VAL A 157 11.06 -1.47 5.35
C VAL A 157 11.92 -1.06 6.53
N ILE A 158 11.28 -0.70 7.64
CA ILE A 158 11.95 -0.28 8.86
C ILE A 158 12.55 -1.51 9.55
N ILE A 159 13.81 -1.40 9.94
CA ILE A 159 14.57 -2.48 10.56
C ILE A 159 15.12 -2.08 11.93
N ASP A 160 15.42 -3.08 12.75
CA ASP A 160 16.21 -2.93 13.96
C ASP A 160 17.71 -2.86 13.64
N GLU A 161 18.55 -2.79 14.68
CA GLU A 161 20.00 -2.75 14.52
C GLU A 161 20.59 -4.06 13.98
N LYS A 162 19.90 -5.18 14.22
CA LYS A 162 20.24 -6.54 13.81
C LYS A 162 19.73 -6.89 12.40
N GLY A 163 19.03 -5.98 11.73
CA GLY A 163 18.47 -6.18 10.39
C GLY A 163 17.10 -6.87 10.34
N ASN A 164 16.44 -7.12 11.47
CA ASN A 164 15.08 -7.66 11.49
C ASN A 164 14.04 -6.56 11.24
N PRO A 165 12.93 -6.86 10.55
CA PRO A 165 11.86 -5.89 10.36
C PRO A 165 11.19 -5.54 11.70
N LYS A 166 10.98 -4.24 11.95
CA LYS A 166 10.17 -3.77 13.09
C LYS A 166 8.66 -3.98 12.87
N GLY A 167 8.23 -4.06 11.62
CA GLY A 167 6.83 -4.28 11.24
C GLY A 167 6.47 -5.76 11.16
N THR A 168 5.19 -6.08 11.36
CA THR A 168 4.67 -7.46 11.29
C THR A 168 4.32 -7.93 9.88
N ARG A 169 4.22 -7.03 8.90
CA ARG A 169 3.90 -7.35 7.50
C ARG A 169 4.58 -6.39 6.55
N VAL A 170 4.90 -6.85 5.35
CA VAL A 170 5.42 -6.00 4.27
C VAL A 170 4.39 -5.88 3.15
N PHE A 171 4.25 -4.68 2.59
CA PHE A 171 3.24 -4.41 1.57
C PHE A 171 3.84 -4.40 0.17
N GLY A 172 3.18 -5.13 -0.74
CA GLY A 172 3.50 -5.17 -2.16
C GLY A 172 4.63 -6.13 -2.50
N ALA A 173 4.81 -6.37 -3.80
CA ALA A 173 5.88 -7.22 -4.32
C ALA A 173 7.26 -6.70 -3.92
N ILE A 174 8.19 -7.62 -3.70
CA ILE A 174 9.56 -7.36 -3.26
C ILE A 174 10.54 -8.06 -4.20
N ALA A 175 11.71 -7.49 -4.40
CA ALA A 175 12.75 -8.08 -5.24
C ALA A 175 13.47 -9.23 -4.49
N ARG A 176 13.71 -10.36 -5.17
CA ARG A 176 14.43 -11.52 -4.62
C ARG A 176 15.86 -11.21 -4.15
N GLU A 177 16.43 -10.10 -4.59
CA GLU A 177 17.79 -9.63 -4.27
C GLU A 177 17.98 -9.40 -2.76
N LEU A 178 16.88 -9.24 -2.02
CA LEU A 178 16.89 -9.15 -0.56
C LEU A 178 17.17 -10.49 0.14
N LYS A 179 17.23 -11.62 -0.58
CA LYS A 179 17.36 -12.96 0.00
C LYS A 179 18.68 -13.19 0.70
N GLN A 180 19.75 -12.50 0.30
CA GLN A 180 21.07 -12.71 0.91
C GLN A 180 21.12 -12.22 2.37
N ASN A 181 20.48 -11.09 2.67
CA ASN A 181 20.64 -10.43 3.98
C ASN A 181 19.33 -10.27 4.77
N PHE A 182 18.17 -10.44 4.13
CA PHE A 182 16.86 -10.07 4.72
C PHE A 182 15.79 -11.15 4.51
N THR A 183 16.11 -12.41 4.81
CA THR A 183 15.20 -13.56 4.65
C THR A 183 13.87 -13.36 5.37
N LYS A 184 13.87 -12.80 6.59
CA LYS A 184 12.63 -12.53 7.35
C LYS A 184 11.70 -11.53 6.65
N ILE A 185 12.26 -10.57 5.91
CA ILE A 185 11.46 -9.58 5.17
C ILE A 185 10.76 -10.23 3.99
N LEU A 186 11.44 -11.17 3.30
CA LEU A 186 10.84 -11.95 2.22
C LEU A 186 9.72 -12.87 2.72
N SER A 187 9.89 -13.50 3.89
CA SER A 187 8.83 -14.34 4.49
C SER A 187 7.55 -13.56 4.81
N LEU A 188 7.66 -12.26 5.06
CA LEU A 188 6.51 -11.37 5.33
C LEU A 188 5.91 -10.74 4.07
N ALA A 189 6.50 -11.00 2.90
CA ALA A 189 6.08 -10.42 1.64
C ALA A 189 4.94 -11.23 1.00
N PRO A 190 3.93 -10.57 0.41
CA PRO A 190 2.87 -11.27 -0.30
C PRO A 190 3.34 -11.87 -1.63
N GLU A 191 4.38 -11.28 -2.24
CA GLU A 191 4.89 -11.67 -3.57
C GLU A 191 6.37 -11.30 -3.69
N VAL A 192 7.16 -12.18 -4.32
CA VAL A 192 8.59 -11.99 -4.58
C VAL A 192 8.86 -12.12 -6.07
N LEU A 193 9.47 -11.08 -6.64
CA LEU A 193 9.84 -10.98 -8.07
C LEU A 193 11.32 -11.27 -8.29
#